data_AF-A0A7L2CIL6-F1
#
_entry.id   AF-A0A7L2CIL6-F1
#
_cell.length_a   1.000
_cell.length_b   1.000
_cell.length_c   1.000
_cell.angle_alpha   90.00
_cell.angle_beta   90.00
_cell.angle_gamma   90.00
#
_symmetry.space_group_name_H-M   'P 1'
#
loop_
_entity.id
_entity.type
_entity.pdbx_description
1 polymer ?
#
loop_
_entity_poly.entity_id
_entity_poly.type
_entity_poly.pdbx_seq_one_letter_code
_entity_poly.pdbx_strand_id
1 'polypeptide(L)'
;QNTALRRGVLVMCHGERVDQVFGKSWLQQCLTADGKYYRADLNFPSSLPRQKDSMKQFESDPPLSCCGIFQSRLIGEALLEQEVTVSCVYSSPTLRCVQTAQHVLQGLKLNQKVRIKVEPGLFEWTKWEASRAIPNFMTVAELVEASYHIDTSYRSIFPLSSLVPSESYEDYLHYYTAAPLPLFFAFPAVPGVILIVGHGSSLASLTRALAGLPSRDSKDFAQMVKKIPSLGMCFCEEQEENKWQMVNTPVKTLTHGANTAFNWRNTILED
;
A
#
# COMPACT_ATOMS: atom_id res chain seq x y z
N GLN A 1 -25.72 -6.36 26.01
CA GLN A 1 -24.32 -6.62 26.38
C GLN A 1 -23.48 -5.56 25.71
N ASN A 2 -22.74 -4.78 26.49
CA ASN A 2 -21.92 -3.68 25.98
C ASN A 2 -20.64 -4.31 25.40
N THR A 3 -20.66 -4.73 24.12
CA THR A 3 -19.46 -5.21 23.44
C THR A 3 -18.53 -4.01 23.27
N ALA A 4 -17.54 -3.88 24.15
CA ALA A 4 -16.44 -2.95 23.96
C ALA A 4 -15.91 -3.12 22.53
N LEU A 5 -15.72 -2.00 21.82
CA LEU A 5 -15.21 -2.01 20.44
C LEU A 5 -13.85 -2.72 20.45
N ARG A 6 -13.78 -3.89 19.83
CA ARG A 6 -12.55 -4.69 19.79
C ARG A 6 -11.52 -3.99 18.91
N ARG A 7 -10.25 -4.09 19.29
CA ARG A 7 -9.14 -3.54 18.49
C ARG A 7 -8.96 -4.42 17.26
N GLY A 8 -8.78 -3.75 16.11
CA GLY A 8 -8.60 -4.42 14.84
C GLY A 8 -7.35 -3.91 14.12
N VAL A 9 -6.66 -4.79 13.41
CA VAL A 9 -5.60 -4.45 12.47
C VAL A 9 -6.01 -4.94 11.10
N LEU A 10 -6.32 -3.99 10.21
CA LEU A 10 -6.66 -4.25 8.81
C LEU A 10 -5.44 -3.97 7.94
N VAL A 11 -4.86 -5.02 7.37
CA VAL A 11 -3.71 -4.92 6.47
C VAL A 11 -4.20 -5.05 5.04
N MET A 12 -3.81 -4.12 4.17
CA MET A 12 -4.19 -4.13 2.76
C MET A 12 -3.00 -3.91 1.82
N CYS A 13 -3.07 -4.55 0.67
CA CYS A 13 -2.14 -4.35 -0.44
C CYS A 13 -2.53 -3.06 -1.17
N HIS A 14 -1.54 -2.37 -1.75
CA HIS A 14 -1.80 -1.19 -2.59
C HIS A 14 -2.71 -1.50 -3.80
N GLY A 15 -3.25 -0.44 -4.41
CA GLY A 15 -3.96 -0.47 -5.68
C GLY A 15 -3.13 -0.88 -6.89
N GLU A 16 -3.82 -1.08 -8.02
CA GLU A 16 -3.19 -1.30 -9.32
C GLU A 16 -2.18 -0.19 -9.63
N ARG A 17 -0.97 -0.60 -10.01
CA ARG A 17 0.13 0.31 -10.36
C ARG A 17 0.20 0.53 -11.87
N VAL A 18 0.71 1.69 -12.28
CA VAL A 18 0.89 2.00 -13.71
C VAL A 18 1.86 1.04 -14.40
N ASP A 19 2.93 0.61 -13.75
CA ASP A 19 3.94 -0.30 -14.32
C ASP A 19 3.42 -1.73 -14.49
N GLN A 20 2.40 -2.13 -13.72
CA GLN A 20 1.72 -3.42 -13.89
C GLN A 20 0.88 -3.46 -15.17
N VAL A 21 0.28 -2.32 -15.53
CA VAL A 21 -0.59 -2.20 -16.71
C VAL A 21 0.21 -1.91 -17.98
N PHE A 22 1.13 -0.95 -17.91
CA PHE A 22 1.83 -0.40 -19.07
C PHE A 22 3.26 -0.94 -19.22
N GLY A 23 3.68 -1.83 -18.32
CA GLY A 23 4.99 -2.46 -18.33
C GLY A 23 6.13 -1.55 -17.85
N LYS A 24 7.36 -2.06 -17.96
CA LYS A 24 8.56 -1.38 -17.43
C LYS A 24 8.86 -0.04 -18.11
N SER A 25 8.41 0.17 -19.34
CA SER A 25 8.63 1.40 -20.10
C SER A 25 7.48 2.41 -19.97
N TRP A 26 6.64 2.29 -18.94
CA TRP A 26 5.46 3.14 -18.76
C TRP A 26 5.81 4.64 -18.71
N LEU A 27 6.97 4.98 -18.15
CA LEU A 27 7.37 6.37 -18.01
C LEU A 27 7.70 7.00 -19.37
N GLN A 28 8.37 6.26 -20.26
CA GLN A 28 8.64 6.73 -21.63
C GLN A 28 7.35 6.92 -22.43
N GLN A 29 6.31 6.14 -22.14
CA GLN A 29 5.01 6.26 -22.81
C GLN A 29 4.27 7.56 -22.43
N CYS A 30 4.51 8.10 -21.23
CA CYS A 30 3.79 9.26 -20.69
C CYS A 30 4.64 10.54 -20.56
N LEU A 31 5.82 10.59 -21.21
CA LEU A 31 6.66 11.78 -21.30
C LEU A 31 6.75 12.31 -22.73
N THR A 32 6.58 13.62 -22.90
CA THR A 32 6.86 14.32 -24.15
C THR A 32 8.38 14.40 -24.41
N ALA A 33 8.78 14.79 -25.62
CA ALA A 33 10.19 14.97 -25.98
C ALA A 33 10.92 16.00 -25.10
N ASP A 34 10.21 17.01 -24.58
CA ASP A 34 10.72 18.00 -23.61
C ASP A 34 10.61 17.55 -22.15
N GLY A 35 10.27 16.27 -21.91
CA GLY A 35 10.25 15.66 -20.58
C GLY A 35 9.04 16.03 -19.72
N LYS A 36 7.98 16.57 -20.31
CA LYS A 36 6.73 16.88 -19.59
C LYS A 36 5.82 15.65 -19.55
N TYR A 37 5.19 15.46 -18.40
CA TYR A 37 4.17 14.43 -18.25
C TYR A 37 2.94 14.75 -19.10
N TYR A 38 2.43 13.75 -19.80
CA TYR A 38 1.12 13.78 -20.43
C TYR A 38 0.43 12.42 -20.28
N ARG A 39 -0.89 12.44 -20.25
CA ARG A 39 -1.70 11.22 -20.06
C ARG A 39 -1.94 10.53 -21.40
N ALA A 40 -1.09 9.55 -21.75
CA ALA A 40 -1.15 8.80 -23.00
C ALA A 40 -2.32 7.79 -23.08
N ASP A 41 -2.80 7.33 -21.93
CA ASP A 41 -3.93 6.42 -21.74
C ASP A 41 -4.74 6.88 -20.53
N LEU A 42 -6.07 6.72 -20.55
CA LEU A 42 -6.94 7.18 -19.45
C LEU A 42 -6.66 6.49 -18.11
N ASN A 43 -6.03 5.32 -18.11
CA ASN A 43 -5.64 4.62 -16.90
C ASN A 43 -4.31 5.14 -16.29
N PHE A 44 -3.57 6.01 -16.99
CA PHE A 44 -2.55 6.84 -16.33
C PHE A 44 -3.22 7.94 -15.47
N PRO A 45 -2.63 8.33 -14.32
CA PRO A 45 -3.17 9.40 -13.49
C PRO A 45 -3.26 10.74 -14.25
N SER A 46 -4.07 11.68 -13.75
CA SER A 46 -4.18 13.01 -14.39
C SER A 46 -2.91 13.85 -14.28
N SER A 47 -2.07 13.57 -13.29
CA SER A 47 -0.81 14.25 -13.02
C SER A 47 0.11 13.36 -12.18
N LEU A 48 1.42 13.59 -12.28
CA LEU A 48 2.39 13.07 -11.34
C LEU A 48 2.76 14.12 -10.29
N PRO A 49 3.04 13.74 -9.03
CA PRO A 49 3.54 14.66 -8.02
C PRO A 49 4.81 15.38 -8.51
N ARG A 50 4.97 16.65 -8.13
CA ARG A 50 6.27 17.31 -8.32
C ARG A 50 7.28 16.69 -7.36
N GLN A 51 8.41 16.26 -7.90
CA GLN A 51 9.60 15.89 -7.14
C GLN A 51 10.75 16.79 -7.54
N LYS A 52 11.66 17.07 -6.61
CA LYS A 52 12.75 18.03 -6.83
C LYS A 52 13.82 17.52 -7.80
N ASP A 53 14.03 16.20 -7.84
CA ASP A 53 15.27 15.65 -8.39
C ASP A 53 15.12 15.05 -9.79
N SER A 54 14.03 14.33 -10.13
CA SER A 54 13.76 13.87 -11.51
C SER A 54 12.47 13.07 -11.65
N MET A 55 11.80 13.16 -12.81
CA MET A 55 10.73 12.21 -13.19
C MET A 55 11.19 10.76 -13.26
N LYS A 56 12.50 10.50 -13.46
CA LYS A 56 13.06 9.15 -13.52
C LYS A 56 12.88 8.34 -12.23
N GLN A 57 12.68 9.00 -11.10
CA GLN A 57 12.49 8.31 -9.82
C GLN A 57 11.19 7.49 -9.79
N PHE A 58 10.18 7.88 -10.58
CA PHE A 58 8.96 7.10 -10.71
C PHE A 58 9.19 5.73 -11.38
N GLU A 59 10.31 5.50 -12.09
CA GLU A 59 10.63 4.18 -12.63
C GLU A 59 10.77 3.12 -11.53
N SER A 60 11.31 3.49 -10.36
CA SER A 60 11.48 2.61 -9.20
C SER A 60 10.40 2.78 -8.12
N ASP A 61 9.61 3.86 -8.17
CA ASP A 61 8.45 4.05 -7.30
C ASP A 61 7.20 4.52 -8.10
N PRO A 62 6.60 3.61 -8.89
CA PRO A 62 5.48 3.96 -9.76
C PRO A 62 4.22 4.32 -8.96
N PRO A 63 3.41 5.29 -9.44
CA PRO A 63 2.13 5.63 -8.84
C PRO A 63 1.06 4.56 -9.11
N LEU A 64 -0.09 4.75 -8.47
CA LEU A 64 -1.34 4.09 -8.85
C LEU A 64 -1.79 4.51 -10.25
N SER A 65 -2.46 3.58 -10.94
CA SER A 65 -3.28 3.86 -12.12
C SER A 65 -4.62 4.52 -11.71
N CYS A 66 -5.40 5.03 -12.67
CA CYS A 66 -6.76 5.51 -12.38
C CYS A 66 -7.66 4.39 -11.84
N CYS A 67 -7.51 3.16 -12.34
CA CYS A 67 -8.19 1.99 -11.77
C CYS A 67 -7.73 1.71 -10.33
N GLY A 68 -6.42 1.82 -10.03
CA GLY A 68 -5.88 1.70 -8.67
C GLY A 68 -6.46 2.74 -7.70
N ILE A 69 -6.61 3.99 -8.17
CA ILE A 69 -7.28 5.07 -7.44
C ILE A 69 -8.74 4.73 -7.17
N PHE A 70 -9.47 4.28 -8.21
CA PHE A 70 -10.87 3.85 -8.08
C PHE A 70 -11.03 2.70 -7.08
N GLN A 71 -10.23 1.65 -7.20
CA GLN A 71 -10.22 0.50 -6.30
C GLN A 71 -10.03 0.94 -4.84
N SER A 72 -9.05 1.81 -4.59
CA SER A 72 -8.72 2.31 -3.25
C SER A 72 -9.88 3.12 -2.64
N ARG A 73 -10.49 4.00 -3.44
CA ARG A 73 -11.63 4.79 -3.00
C ARG A 73 -12.86 3.92 -2.70
N LEU A 74 -13.14 2.95 -3.56
CA LEU A 74 -14.27 2.02 -3.40
C LEU A 74 -14.14 1.20 -2.11
N ILE A 75 -12.94 0.74 -1.75
CA ILE A 75 -12.71 0.08 -0.46
C ILE A 75 -12.98 1.02 0.71
N GLY A 76 -12.56 2.28 0.63
CA GLY A 76 -12.88 3.28 1.65
C GLY A 76 -14.39 3.51 1.81
N GLU A 77 -15.12 3.59 0.71
CA GLU A 77 -16.59 3.71 0.70
C GLU A 77 -17.24 2.47 1.32
N ALA A 78 -16.79 1.26 0.97
CA ALA A 78 -17.29 0.02 1.58
C ALA A 78 -17.00 -0.06 3.09
N LEU A 79 -15.83 0.39 3.55
CA LEU A 79 -15.50 0.43 4.98
C LEU A 79 -16.40 1.42 5.73
N LEU A 80 -16.76 2.54 5.08
CA LEU A 80 -17.70 3.52 5.63
C LEU A 80 -19.11 2.93 5.76
N GLU A 81 -19.58 2.21 4.74
CA GLU A 81 -20.89 1.52 4.75
C GLU A 81 -20.98 0.45 5.84
N GLN A 82 -19.85 -0.17 6.21
CA GLN A 82 -19.75 -1.14 7.30
C GLN A 82 -19.45 -0.48 8.66
N GLU A 83 -19.49 0.85 8.74
CA GLU A 83 -19.28 1.64 9.96
C GLU A 83 -17.93 1.34 10.66
N VAL A 84 -16.90 0.97 9.88
CA VAL A 84 -15.58 0.66 10.43
C VAL A 84 -14.92 1.91 10.97
N THR A 85 -14.66 1.94 12.27
CA THR A 85 -14.00 3.07 12.94
C THR A 85 -12.49 2.98 12.78
N VAL A 86 -11.94 3.59 11.72
CA VAL A 86 -10.48 3.68 11.52
C VAL A 86 -9.91 4.81 12.38
N SER A 87 -9.04 4.46 13.34
CA SER A 87 -8.43 5.41 14.28
C SER A 87 -7.02 5.83 13.88
N CYS A 88 -6.32 4.99 13.12
CA CYS A 88 -4.94 5.24 12.71
C CYS A 88 -4.65 4.60 11.35
N VAL A 89 -3.83 5.26 10.53
CA VAL A 89 -3.40 4.75 9.23
C VAL A 89 -1.87 4.78 9.13
N TYR A 90 -1.28 3.63 8.80
CA TYR A 90 0.13 3.50 8.45
C TYR A 90 0.28 3.11 6.99
N SER A 91 1.33 3.60 6.35
CA SER A 91 1.65 3.27 4.97
C SER A 91 3.13 2.94 4.82
N SER A 92 3.43 1.98 3.95
CA SER A 92 4.76 1.85 3.34
C SER A 92 5.16 3.17 2.64
N PRO A 93 6.46 3.52 2.56
CA PRO A 93 6.90 4.77 1.96
C PRO A 93 6.72 4.85 0.44
N THR A 94 6.42 3.74 -0.24
CA THR A 94 6.17 3.75 -1.68
C THR A 94 4.97 4.60 -2.04
N LEU A 95 5.07 5.38 -3.12
CA LEU A 95 4.03 6.29 -3.58
C LEU A 95 2.67 5.61 -3.75
N ARG A 96 2.66 4.41 -4.33
CA ARG A 96 1.45 3.57 -4.49
C ARG A 96 0.72 3.27 -3.18
N CYS A 97 1.44 3.00 -2.09
CA CYS A 97 0.84 2.73 -0.78
C CYS A 97 0.30 4.01 -0.16
N VAL A 98 1.04 5.12 -0.25
CA VAL A 98 0.60 6.43 0.27
C VAL A 98 -0.65 6.91 -0.49
N GLN A 99 -0.67 6.77 -1.81
CA GLN A 99 -1.84 7.08 -2.64
C GLN A 99 -3.04 6.19 -2.29
N THR A 100 -2.81 4.89 -2.10
CA THR A 100 -3.88 3.96 -1.69
C THR A 100 -4.47 4.40 -0.35
N ALA A 101 -3.62 4.67 0.65
CA ALA A 101 -4.05 5.13 1.98
C ALA A 101 -4.86 6.44 1.90
N GLN A 102 -4.40 7.41 1.11
CA GLN A 102 -5.10 8.68 0.88
C GLN A 102 -6.49 8.46 0.28
N HIS A 103 -6.60 7.63 -0.76
CA HIS A 103 -7.89 7.40 -1.43
C HIS A 103 -8.85 6.56 -0.58
N VAL A 104 -8.36 5.61 0.22
CA VAL A 104 -9.17 4.92 1.23
C VAL A 104 -9.70 5.91 2.26
N LEU A 105 -8.86 6.83 2.77
CA LEU A 105 -9.28 7.88 3.70
C LEU A 105 -10.31 8.85 3.09
N GLN A 106 -10.23 9.12 1.78
CA GLN A 106 -11.23 9.91 1.07
C GLN A 106 -12.58 9.18 1.00
N GLY A 107 -12.59 7.89 0.66
CA GLY A 107 -13.80 7.06 0.67
C GLY A 107 -14.45 6.97 2.06
N LEU A 108 -13.61 6.83 3.10
CA LEU A 108 -14.00 6.87 4.52
C LEU A 108 -14.46 8.25 5.03
N LYS A 109 -14.26 9.32 4.25
CA LYS A 109 -14.48 10.72 4.68
C LYS A 109 -13.68 11.09 5.94
N LEU A 110 -12.47 10.54 6.08
CA LEU A 110 -11.55 10.74 7.21
C LEU A 110 -10.29 11.53 6.86
N ASN A 111 -10.12 11.94 5.60
CA ASN A 111 -8.93 12.66 5.12
C ASN A 111 -8.59 13.95 5.90
N GLN A 112 -9.58 14.60 6.52
CA GLN A 112 -9.35 15.80 7.35
C GLN A 112 -9.06 15.47 8.84
N LYS A 113 -9.34 14.24 9.27
CA LYS A 113 -9.28 13.82 10.68
C LYS A 113 -8.10 12.91 10.99
N VAL A 114 -7.76 12.03 10.05
CA VAL A 114 -6.71 11.03 10.22
C VAL A 114 -5.60 11.32 9.23
N ARG A 115 -4.37 11.39 9.74
CA ARG A 115 -3.16 11.59 8.94
C ARG A 115 -2.41 10.27 8.76
N ILE A 116 -1.78 10.10 7.60
CA ILE A 116 -1.03 8.91 7.21
C ILE A 116 0.34 8.95 7.87
N LYS A 117 0.68 7.89 8.59
CA LYS A 117 1.99 7.68 9.20
C LYS A 117 2.86 6.84 8.27
N VAL A 118 3.91 7.43 7.72
CA VAL A 118 4.81 6.74 6.78
C VAL A 118 5.82 5.91 7.58
N GLU A 119 5.75 4.59 7.44
CA GLU A 119 6.59 3.61 8.17
C GLU A 119 7.42 2.79 7.17
N PRO A 120 8.73 3.09 7.02
CA PRO A 120 9.65 2.34 6.16
C PRO A 120 9.74 0.85 6.48
N GLY A 121 9.50 0.42 7.72
CA GLY A 121 9.43 -1.00 8.08
C GLY A 121 8.29 -1.79 7.40
N LEU A 122 7.32 -1.10 6.79
CA LEU A 122 6.27 -1.71 5.96
C LEU A 122 6.68 -1.85 4.49
N PHE A 123 7.94 -1.56 4.13
CA PHE A 123 8.44 -1.79 2.79
C PHE A 123 8.51 -3.29 2.44
N GLU A 124 8.49 -3.59 1.15
CA GLU A 124 8.57 -4.95 0.64
C GLU A 124 9.96 -5.56 0.87
N TRP A 125 10.04 -6.88 0.82
CA TRP A 125 11.31 -7.60 0.86
C TRP A 125 12.27 -7.07 -0.20
N THR A 126 13.34 -6.40 0.24
CA THR A 126 14.19 -5.60 -0.66
C THR A 126 14.94 -6.44 -1.71
N LYS A 127 14.97 -7.77 -1.54
CA LYS A 127 15.48 -8.70 -2.56
C LYS A 127 14.66 -8.69 -3.85
N TRP A 128 13.40 -8.28 -3.80
CA TRP A 128 12.55 -8.16 -4.99
C TRP A 128 12.75 -6.84 -5.74
N GLU A 129 13.51 -5.90 -5.18
CA GLU A 129 13.84 -4.66 -5.88
C GLU A 129 14.83 -4.91 -7.02
N ALA A 130 14.41 -4.62 -8.24
CA ALA A 130 15.14 -4.93 -9.47
C ALA A 130 16.50 -4.23 -9.55
N SER A 131 16.59 -3.01 -9.00
CA SER A 131 17.81 -2.20 -8.96
C SER A 131 18.83 -2.69 -7.92
N ARG A 132 18.44 -3.61 -7.02
CA ARG A 132 19.18 -3.97 -5.81
C ARG A 132 19.57 -2.76 -4.96
N ALA A 133 18.84 -1.66 -5.10
CA ALA A 133 18.97 -0.44 -4.32
C ALA A 133 17.61 -0.10 -3.71
N ILE A 134 17.62 0.57 -2.56
CA ILE A 134 16.39 1.10 -1.98
C ILE A 134 15.88 2.22 -2.90
N PRO A 135 14.61 2.20 -3.36
CA PRO A 135 14.07 3.28 -4.17
C PRO A 135 14.17 4.62 -3.44
N ASN A 136 14.36 5.70 -4.21
CA ASN A 136 14.32 7.04 -3.65
C ASN A 136 12.87 7.46 -3.43
N PHE A 137 12.30 7.09 -2.29
CA PHE A 137 10.94 7.45 -1.94
C PHE A 137 10.79 8.97 -1.78
N MET A 138 9.59 9.47 -2.05
CA MET A 138 9.26 10.87 -1.71
C MET A 138 9.45 11.11 -0.22
N THR A 139 10.12 12.22 0.10
CA THR A 139 10.25 12.67 1.48
C THR A 139 8.89 13.08 2.06
N VAL A 140 8.76 13.09 3.39
CA VAL A 140 7.56 13.59 4.07
C VAL A 140 7.18 15.01 3.61
N ALA A 141 8.17 15.87 3.38
CA ALA A 141 7.96 17.22 2.88
C ALA A 141 7.39 17.23 1.46
N GLU A 142 7.93 16.43 0.55
CA GLU A 142 7.43 16.30 -0.83
C GLU A 142 6.03 15.68 -0.87
N LEU A 143 5.74 14.71 0.00
CA LEU A 143 4.39 14.13 0.10
C LEU A 143 3.37 15.18 0.56
N VAL A 144 3.73 16.05 1.51
CA VAL A 144 2.88 17.17 1.94
C VAL A 144 2.72 18.21 0.83
N GLU A 145 3.80 18.56 0.12
CA GLU A 145 3.76 19.46 -1.03
C GLU A 145 2.86 18.92 -2.15
N ALA A 146 2.86 17.59 -2.34
CA ALA A 146 1.96 16.86 -3.23
C ALA A 146 0.52 16.71 -2.67
N SER A 147 0.18 17.38 -1.57
CA SER A 147 -1.15 17.40 -0.95
C SER A 147 -1.64 16.05 -0.39
N TYR A 148 -0.73 15.15 -0.01
CA TYR A 148 -1.07 13.97 0.79
C TYR A 148 -1.16 14.35 2.28
N HIS A 149 -2.16 13.80 3.00
CA HIS A 149 -2.39 14.11 4.41
C HIS A 149 -1.44 13.33 5.32
N ILE A 150 -0.16 13.69 5.34
CA ILE A 150 0.89 13.00 6.12
C ILE A 150 0.97 13.54 7.56
N ASP A 151 1.20 12.64 8.52
CA ASP A 151 1.52 12.99 9.90
C ASP A 151 3.02 13.34 10.00
N THR A 152 3.34 14.64 10.00
CA THR A 152 4.73 15.12 10.10
C THR A 152 5.33 14.98 11.50
N SER A 153 4.49 14.72 12.51
CA SER A 153 4.92 14.49 13.89
C SER A 153 5.33 13.03 14.14
N TYR A 154 4.88 12.11 13.28
CA TYR A 154 5.24 10.72 13.38
C TYR A 154 6.75 10.51 13.24
N ARG A 155 7.28 9.57 14.02
CA ARG A 155 8.65 9.09 13.94
C ARG A 155 8.56 7.61 13.64
N SER A 156 9.11 7.21 12.50
CA SER A 156 9.16 5.81 12.08
C SER A 156 9.84 4.96 13.16
N ILE A 157 9.23 3.83 13.46
CA ILE A 157 9.81 2.79 14.30
C ILE A 157 11.06 2.26 13.62
N PHE A 158 10.97 2.06 12.31
CA PHE A 158 12.07 1.60 11.49
C PHE A 158 12.47 2.72 10.52
N PRO A 159 13.59 3.42 10.75
CA PRO A 159 14.00 4.51 9.89
C PRO A 159 14.40 3.98 8.51
N LEU A 160 14.23 4.81 7.48
CA LEU A 160 14.56 4.45 6.11
C LEU A 160 16.02 3.98 5.94
N SER A 161 16.93 4.56 6.72
CA SER A 161 18.36 4.20 6.74
C SER A 161 18.64 2.78 7.23
N SER A 162 17.68 2.13 7.87
CA SER A 162 17.82 0.75 8.34
C SER A 162 17.42 -0.28 7.28
N LEU A 163 16.80 0.12 6.17
CA LEU A 163 16.51 -0.80 5.06
C LEU A 163 17.82 -1.22 4.38
N VAL A 164 18.04 -2.53 4.32
CA VAL A 164 19.22 -3.11 3.69
C VAL A 164 18.85 -3.53 2.26
N PRO A 165 19.59 -3.10 1.22
CA PRO A 165 19.35 -3.58 -0.13
C PRO A 165 19.61 -5.08 -0.26
N SER A 166 18.74 -5.81 -0.97
CA SER A 166 18.87 -7.26 -1.19
C SER A 166 19.00 -8.10 0.08
N GLU A 167 18.23 -7.75 1.12
CA GLU A 167 18.25 -8.43 2.41
C GLU A 167 17.88 -9.92 2.33
N SER A 168 18.29 -10.70 3.33
CA SER A 168 17.86 -12.10 3.44
C SER A 168 16.36 -12.19 3.78
N TYR A 169 15.75 -13.36 3.58
CA TYR A 169 14.34 -13.52 3.95
C TYR A 169 14.16 -13.50 5.47
N GLU A 170 15.17 -14.00 6.20
CA GLU A 170 15.24 -13.99 7.65
C GLU A 170 15.30 -12.56 8.20
N ASP A 171 16.13 -11.69 7.60
CA ASP A 171 16.22 -10.26 7.98
C ASP A 171 14.89 -9.54 7.72
N TYR A 172 14.28 -9.76 6.55
CA TYR A 172 12.96 -9.23 6.21
C TYR A 172 11.90 -9.66 7.23
N LEU A 173 11.86 -10.94 7.61
CA LEU A 173 10.92 -11.44 8.62
C LEU A 173 11.24 -10.92 10.03
N HIS A 174 12.50 -10.66 10.35
CA HIS A 174 12.91 -10.13 11.65
C HIS A 174 12.21 -8.81 11.96
N TYR A 175 11.96 -7.98 10.95
CA TYR A 175 11.18 -6.73 11.08
C TYR A 175 9.75 -6.95 11.57
N TYR A 176 9.13 -8.09 11.24
CA TYR A 176 7.74 -8.38 11.61
C TYR A 176 7.64 -9.27 12.86
N THR A 177 8.65 -10.07 13.15
CA THR A 177 8.59 -11.14 14.17
C THR A 177 9.35 -10.82 15.46
N ALA A 178 10.45 -10.07 15.37
CA ALA A 178 11.31 -9.74 16.50
C ALA A 178 11.30 -8.25 16.85
N ALA A 179 10.97 -7.39 15.87
CA ALA A 179 10.88 -5.95 16.07
C ALA A 179 9.50 -5.53 16.61
N PRO A 180 9.38 -4.35 17.25
CA PRO A 180 8.19 -3.92 17.99
C PRO A 180 6.98 -3.56 17.11
N LEU A 181 6.98 -3.81 15.79
CA LEU A 181 5.88 -3.44 14.89
C LEU A 181 4.52 -4.05 15.30
N PRO A 182 4.39 -5.37 15.54
CA PRO A 182 3.14 -5.97 16.00
C PRO A 182 2.70 -5.44 17.37
N LEU A 183 3.65 -5.26 18.30
CA LEU A 183 3.39 -4.71 19.64
C LEU A 183 2.95 -3.24 19.56
N PHE A 184 3.56 -2.43 18.69
CA PHE A 184 3.21 -1.02 18.51
C PHE A 184 1.80 -0.83 17.93
N PHE A 185 1.40 -1.70 17.00
CA PHE A 185 0.01 -1.78 16.54
C PHE A 185 -0.94 -2.37 17.59
N ALA A 186 -0.43 -3.12 18.56
CA ALA A 186 -1.22 -3.59 19.70
C ALA A 186 -1.35 -2.56 20.84
N PHE A 187 -0.76 -1.36 20.74
CA PHE A 187 -0.81 -0.32 21.78
C PHE A 187 -1.32 1.08 21.36
N PRO A 188 -2.29 1.27 20.43
CA PRO A 188 -2.95 2.57 20.38
C PRO A 188 -3.79 2.77 21.65
N ALA A 189 -3.66 3.94 22.27
CA ALA A 189 -4.49 4.40 23.38
C ALA A 189 -5.96 4.68 22.98
N VAL A 190 -6.34 4.39 21.73
CA VAL A 190 -7.63 4.77 21.14
C VAL A 190 -8.32 3.52 20.56
N PRO A 191 -9.56 3.21 20.98
CA PRO A 191 -10.36 2.14 20.40
C PRO A 191 -10.54 2.32 18.88
N GLY A 192 -10.56 1.21 18.13
CA GLY A 192 -10.84 1.20 16.68
C GLY A 192 -9.91 0.30 15.87
N VAL A 193 -10.00 0.46 14.55
CA VAL A 193 -9.20 -0.26 13.56
C VAL A 193 -7.97 0.56 13.18
N ILE A 194 -6.81 -0.08 13.21
CA ILE A 194 -5.58 0.40 12.59
C ILE A 194 -5.55 -0.12 11.16
N LEU A 195 -5.52 0.80 10.21
CA LEU A 195 -5.34 0.47 8.80
C LEU A 195 -3.85 0.50 8.46
N ILE A 196 -3.35 -0.56 7.86
CA ILE A 196 -1.97 -0.68 7.38
C ILE A 196 -2.02 -0.90 5.87
N VAL A 197 -1.41 0.01 5.12
CA VAL A 197 -1.31 -0.08 3.67
C VAL A 197 0.13 -0.41 3.28
N GLY A 198 0.34 -1.62 2.78
CA GLY A 198 1.67 -2.11 2.40
C GLY A 198 1.62 -2.87 1.08
N HIS A 199 2.36 -3.96 1.03
CA HIS A 199 2.48 -4.83 -0.14
C HIS A 199 1.86 -6.20 0.15
N GLY A 200 1.75 -7.05 -0.87
CA GLY A 200 1.27 -8.42 -0.68
C GLY A 200 2.12 -9.19 0.35
N SER A 201 3.42 -8.93 0.37
CA SER A 201 4.35 -9.47 1.37
C SER A 201 4.04 -9.02 2.80
N SER A 202 3.65 -7.75 2.98
CA SER A 202 3.30 -7.19 4.29
C SER A 202 2.06 -7.85 4.91
N LEU A 203 1.06 -8.22 4.09
CA LEU A 203 -0.15 -8.90 4.58
C LEU A 203 0.22 -10.15 5.37
N ALA A 204 0.91 -11.07 4.72
CA ALA A 204 1.21 -12.35 5.31
C ALA A 204 2.22 -12.25 6.46
N SER A 205 3.26 -11.43 6.31
CA SER A 205 4.26 -11.28 7.38
C SER A 205 3.64 -10.71 8.65
N LEU A 206 2.85 -9.64 8.53
CA LEU A 206 2.32 -8.90 9.68
C LEU A 206 1.16 -9.65 10.36
N THR A 207 0.20 -10.17 9.60
CA THR A 207 -0.97 -10.83 10.22
C THR A 207 -0.63 -12.19 10.82
N ARG A 208 0.33 -12.93 10.22
CA ARG A 208 0.82 -14.18 10.81
C ARG A 208 1.59 -13.93 12.09
N ALA A 209 2.48 -12.91 12.11
CA ALA A 209 3.20 -12.52 13.31
C ALA A 209 2.25 -12.09 14.43
N LEU A 210 1.26 -11.23 14.13
CA LEU A 210 0.23 -10.83 15.10
C LEU A 210 -0.54 -12.03 15.67
N ALA A 211 -0.96 -12.96 14.81
CA ALA A 211 -1.73 -14.14 15.22
C ALA A 211 -0.88 -15.27 15.83
N GLY A 212 0.43 -15.05 16.07
CA GLY A 212 1.33 -16.07 16.61
C GLY A 212 1.53 -17.29 15.71
N LEU A 213 1.30 -17.14 14.40
CA LEU A 213 1.44 -18.21 13.42
C LEU A 213 2.90 -18.27 12.91
N PRO A 214 3.46 -19.47 12.66
CA PRO A 214 4.82 -19.62 12.19
C PRO A 214 5.01 -18.96 10.81
N SER A 215 6.21 -18.42 10.55
CA SER A 215 6.57 -17.96 9.21
C SER A 215 6.58 -19.14 8.21
N ARG A 216 6.26 -18.85 6.95
CA ARG A 216 6.46 -19.81 5.85
C ARG A 216 7.93 -19.78 5.42
N ASP A 217 8.40 -20.83 4.75
CA ASP A 217 9.67 -20.73 4.03
C ASP A 217 9.56 -19.71 2.87
N SER A 218 10.70 -19.25 2.39
CA SER A 218 10.77 -18.17 1.39
C SER A 218 10.12 -18.52 0.05
N LYS A 219 10.12 -19.81 -0.37
CA LYS A 219 9.52 -20.22 -1.65
C LYS A 219 8.00 -20.22 -1.54
N ASP A 220 7.46 -20.82 -0.49
CA ASP A 220 6.02 -20.84 -0.24
C ASP A 220 5.46 -19.44 0.01
N PHE A 221 6.23 -18.61 0.72
CA PHE A 221 5.91 -17.19 0.90
C PHE A 221 5.79 -16.47 -0.44
N ALA A 222 6.80 -16.58 -1.31
CA ALA A 222 6.78 -15.92 -2.62
C ALA A 222 5.62 -16.41 -3.51
N GLN A 223 5.29 -17.70 -3.49
CA GLN A 223 4.15 -18.25 -4.26
C GLN A 223 2.80 -17.76 -3.74
N MET A 224 2.67 -17.55 -2.44
CA MET A 224 1.47 -17.02 -1.83
C MET A 224 1.31 -15.53 -2.12
N VAL A 225 2.37 -14.73 -2.02
CA VAL A 225 2.32 -13.27 -2.31
C VAL A 225 1.88 -12.99 -3.74
N LYS A 226 2.32 -13.79 -4.72
CA LYS A 226 1.89 -13.67 -6.13
C LYS A 226 0.38 -13.84 -6.36
N LYS A 227 -0.34 -14.44 -5.41
CA LYS A 227 -1.79 -14.66 -5.51
C LYS A 227 -2.60 -13.52 -4.88
N ILE A 228 -1.95 -12.57 -4.23
CA ILE A 228 -2.62 -11.45 -3.57
C ILE A 228 -2.95 -10.39 -4.63
N PRO A 229 -4.24 -10.08 -4.86
CA PRO A 229 -4.63 -9.04 -5.80
C PRO A 229 -4.41 -7.65 -5.22
N SER A 230 -4.54 -6.62 -6.06
CA SER A 230 -4.68 -5.22 -5.61
C SER A 230 -5.80 -5.13 -4.57
N LEU A 231 -5.58 -4.38 -3.49
CA LEU A 231 -6.51 -4.25 -2.36
C LEU A 231 -6.88 -5.58 -1.68
N GLY A 232 -6.09 -6.64 -1.90
CA GLY A 232 -6.17 -7.83 -1.05
C GLY A 232 -6.02 -7.43 0.41
N MET A 233 -6.81 -8.03 1.29
CA MET A 233 -6.91 -7.64 2.70
C MET A 233 -6.79 -8.84 3.64
N CYS A 234 -6.21 -8.61 4.82
CA CYS A 234 -6.27 -9.51 5.97
C CYS A 234 -6.66 -8.70 7.20
N PHE A 235 -7.50 -9.26 8.07
CA PHE A 235 -7.97 -8.60 9.28
C PHE A 235 -7.63 -9.45 10.50
N CYS A 236 -6.99 -8.83 11.49
CA CYS A 236 -6.75 -9.40 12.80
C CYS A 236 -7.60 -8.65 13.83
N GLU A 237 -8.32 -9.37 14.67
CA GLU A 237 -9.02 -8.82 15.82
C GLU A 237 -8.44 -9.34 17.12
N GLU A 238 -8.38 -8.46 18.11
CA GLU A 238 -8.05 -8.86 19.46
C GLU A 238 -9.25 -9.51 20.15
N GLN A 239 -9.11 -10.79 20.51
CA GLN A 239 -10.16 -11.58 21.15
C GLN A 239 -10.08 -11.50 22.68
N GLU A 240 -8.85 -11.49 23.20
CA GLU A 240 -8.50 -11.31 24.61
C GLU A 240 -7.26 -10.40 24.67
N GLU A 241 -6.95 -9.85 25.84
CA GLU A 241 -5.80 -8.96 26.02
C GLU A 241 -4.50 -9.56 25.42
N ASN A 242 -3.97 -8.88 24.40
CA ASN A 242 -2.81 -9.24 23.60
C ASN A 242 -2.90 -10.57 22.83
N LYS A 243 -4.10 -11.12 22.66
CA LYS A 243 -4.35 -12.31 21.83
C LYS A 243 -5.11 -11.94 20.57
N TRP A 244 -4.39 -11.94 19.45
CA TRP A 244 -4.90 -11.61 18.13
C TRP A 244 -5.27 -12.85 17.34
N GLN A 245 -6.37 -12.76 16.60
CA GLN A 245 -6.81 -13.82 15.70
C GLN A 245 -7.12 -13.24 14.33
N MET A 246 -6.71 -13.95 13.28
CA MET A 246 -7.15 -13.65 11.92
C MET A 246 -8.64 -13.98 11.78
N VAL A 247 -9.43 -13.00 11.35
CA VAL A 247 -10.89 -13.11 11.16
C VAL A 247 -11.28 -12.67 9.75
N ASN A 248 -12.56 -12.79 9.41
CA ASN A 248 -13.07 -12.27 8.13
C ASN A 248 -12.90 -10.76 8.06
N THR A 249 -12.56 -10.24 6.87
CA THR A 249 -12.49 -8.81 6.63
C THR A 249 -13.87 -8.17 6.77
N PRO A 250 -13.96 -6.91 7.26
CA PRO A 250 -15.24 -6.22 7.42
C PRO A 250 -15.92 -5.94 6.08
N VAL A 251 -15.16 -5.91 4.97
CA VAL A 251 -15.66 -5.67 3.62
C VAL A 251 -15.40 -6.87 2.71
N LYS A 252 -16.12 -6.93 1.60
CA LYS A 252 -15.98 -7.97 0.57
C LYS A 252 -14.76 -7.73 -0.32
N THR A 253 -14.38 -8.76 -1.07
CA THR A 253 -13.35 -8.67 -2.11
C THR A 253 -13.84 -7.86 -3.31
N LEU A 254 -12.92 -7.17 -3.97
CA LEU A 254 -13.16 -6.55 -5.27
C LEU A 254 -12.60 -7.43 -6.39
N THR A 255 -13.48 -7.89 -7.28
CA THR A 255 -13.11 -8.72 -8.44
C THR A 255 -13.63 -8.07 -9.71
N HIS A 256 -12.75 -7.81 -10.67
CA HIS A 256 -13.11 -7.28 -11.98
C HIS A 256 -12.19 -7.83 -13.07
N GLY A 257 -12.64 -7.74 -14.32
CA GLY A 257 -11.84 -8.10 -15.49
C GLY A 257 -10.86 -6.99 -15.90
N ALA A 258 -9.98 -7.33 -16.84
CA ALA A 258 -9.13 -6.35 -17.53
C ALA A 258 -9.93 -5.59 -18.60
N ASN A 259 -9.39 -4.45 -19.04
CA ASN A 259 -9.89 -3.71 -20.20
C ASN A 259 -8.76 -3.53 -21.21
N THR A 260 -8.96 -3.98 -22.44
CA THR A 260 -7.90 -4.03 -23.46
C THR A 260 -7.72 -2.68 -24.14
N ALA A 261 -6.46 -2.32 -24.45
CA ALA A 261 -6.16 -1.17 -25.30
C ALA A 261 -6.84 -1.33 -26.68
N PHE A 262 -7.48 -0.27 -27.16
CA PHE A 262 -8.25 -0.30 -28.41
C PHE A 262 -7.82 0.83 -29.34
N ASN A 263 -7.44 0.48 -30.57
CA ASN A 263 -7.19 1.42 -31.64
C ASN A 263 -8.12 1.09 -32.81
N TRP A 264 -9.17 1.89 -32.96
CA TRP A 264 -10.18 1.68 -34.00
C TRP A 264 -9.63 1.69 -35.42
N ARG A 265 -8.54 2.43 -35.71
CA ARG A 265 -7.95 2.44 -37.04
C ARG A 265 -7.32 1.08 -37.35
N ASN A 266 -6.53 0.55 -36.42
CA ASN A 266 -5.88 -0.73 -36.62
C ASN A 266 -6.86 -1.90 -36.52
N THR A 267 -7.95 -1.77 -35.77
CA THR A 267 -8.89 -2.88 -35.57
C THR A 267 -10.02 -2.93 -36.60
N ILE A 268 -10.48 -1.77 -37.10
CA ILE A 268 -11.65 -1.68 -37.98
C ILE A 268 -11.24 -1.36 -39.42
N LEU A 269 -10.15 -0.61 -39.64
CA LEU A 269 -9.74 -0.17 -40.98
C LEU A 269 -8.56 -0.97 -41.58
N GLU A 270 -7.85 -1.79 -40.82
CA GLU A 270 -6.88 -2.73 -41.41
C GLU A 270 -7.66 -3.87 -42.07
N ASP A 271 -7.49 -4.03 -43.39
CA ASP A 271 -8.03 -5.16 -44.19
C ASP A 271 -7.39 -6.50 -43.78
#